data_AF-A0A960D1K8-F1
#
_entry.id   AF-A0A960D1K8-F1
#
_cell.length_a   1.000
_cell.length_b   1.000
_cell.length_c   1.000
_cell.angle_alpha   90.00
_cell.angle_beta   90.00
_cell.angle_gamma   90.00
#
_symmetry.space_group_name_H-M   'P 1'
#
loop_
_entity.id
_entity.type
_entity.pdbx_description
1 polymer ?
#
loop_
_entity_poly.entity_id
_entity_poly.type
_entity_poly.pdbx_seq_one_letter_code
_entity_poly.pdbx_strand_id
1 'polypeptide(L)' 'WLTSERFFGTYRRQLALGEGVDTTRIAATYENGVLTVTIPMAEKAKARRIEVAHTKAATSIGPTTVDSD' A
#
# COMPACT_ATOMS: atom_id res chain seq x y z
N TRP A 1 11.40 -21.22 41.16
CA TRP A 1 11.74 -20.08 40.28
C TRP A 1 11.53 -18.81 41.08
N LEU A 2 12.54 -17.95 41.25
CA LEU A 2 12.43 -16.72 42.07
C LEU A 2 11.93 -15.50 41.26
N THR A 3 12.20 -15.43 39.95
CA THR A 3 11.73 -14.33 39.07
C THR A 3 11.62 -14.80 37.63
N SER A 4 10.63 -14.31 36.88
CA SER A 4 10.42 -14.60 35.45
C SER A 4 10.41 -13.30 34.62
N GLU A 5 11.52 -12.99 33.97
CA GLU A 5 11.71 -11.73 33.24
C GLU A 5 11.30 -11.82 31.77
N ARG A 6 11.43 -13.02 31.18
CA ARG A 6 11.14 -13.25 29.77
C ARG A 6 9.74 -13.80 29.58
N PHE A 7 9.06 -13.32 28.55
CA PHE A 7 7.81 -13.91 28.11
C PHE A 7 8.05 -15.36 27.66
N PHE A 8 7.17 -16.27 28.09
CA PHE A 8 7.19 -17.67 27.72
C PHE A 8 5.77 -18.16 27.49
N GLY A 9 5.62 -19.21 26.68
CA GLY A 9 4.32 -19.75 26.27
C GLY A 9 4.00 -19.48 24.81
N THR A 10 2.76 -19.72 24.42
CA THR A 10 2.31 -19.59 23.04
C THR A 10 2.26 -18.13 22.60
N TYR A 11 2.83 -17.84 21.43
CA TYR A 11 2.78 -16.52 20.81
C TYR A 11 2.01 -16.56 19.49
N ARG A 12 1.12 -15.59 19.26
CA ARG A 12 0.37 -15.43 18.00
C ARG A 12 0.28 -13.96 17.64
N ARG A 13 0.58 -13.64 16.38
CA ARG A 13 0.33 -12.31 15.80
C ARG A 13 -0.37 -12.48 14.46
N GLN A 14 -1.37 -11.64 14.21
CA GLN A 14 -2.10 -11.56 12.95
C GLN A 14 -1.91 -10.15 12.39
N LEU A 15 -1.63 -10.06 11.10
CA LEU A 15 -1.48 -8.79 10.40
C LEU A 15 -2.49 -8.76 9.25
N ALA A 16 -3.21 -7.65 9.11
CA ALA A 16 -4.01 -7.39 7.93
C ALA A 16 -3.09 -6.90 6.81
N LEU A 17 -3.17 -7.55 5.64
CA LEU A 17 -2.44 -7.13 4.46
C LEU A 17 -3.37 -6.31 3.57
N GLY A 18 -2.82 -5.28 2.93
CA GLY A 18 -3.54 -4.50 1.93
C GLY A 18 -3.77 -5.29 0.64
N GLU A 19 -4.48 -4.66 -0.30
CA GLU A 19 -4.65 -5.22 -1.64
C GLU A 19 -3.32 -5.28 -2.39
N GLY A 20 -3.22 -6.19 -3.36
CA GLY A 20 -2.08 -6.24 -4.26
C GLY A 20 -0.85 -6.96 -3.73
N VAL A 21 -0.97 -7.71 -2.63
CA VAL A 21 0.03 -8.72 -2.23
C VAL A 21 -0.16 -10.03 -3.00
N ASP A 22 0.92 -10.73 -3.27
CA ASP A 22 0.87 -12.09 -3.79
C ASP A 22 1.06 -13.10 -2.65
N THR A 23 -0.07 -13.59 -2.14
CA THR A 23 -0.10 -14.53 -1.01
C THR A 23 0.40 -15.93 -1.37
N THR A 24 0.53 -16.25 -2.66
CA THR A 24 1.00 -17.56 -3.11
C THR A 24 2.52 -17.70 -3.05
N ARG A 25 3.24 -16.58 -2.99
CA ARG A 25 4.72 -16.52 -2.97
C ARG A 25 5.30 -15.94 -1.68
N ILE A 26 4.59 -16.10 -0.56
CA ILE A 26 5.11 -15.72 0.75
C ILE A 26 6.30 -16.62 1.10
N ALA A 27 7.38 -16.02 1.59
CA ALA A 27 8.56 -16.73 2.09
C ALA A 27 8.88 -16.29 3.52
N ALA A 28 9.55 -17.15 4.28
CA ALA A 28 9.99 -16.83 5.63
C ALA A 28 11.35 -17.45 5.94
N THR A 29 12.15 -16.73 6.73
CA THR A 29 13.41 -17.21 7.30
C THR A 29 13.42 -16.97 8.80
N TYR A 30 14.08 -17.85 9.54
CA TYR A 30 14.28 -17.69 10.98
C TYR A 30 15.76 -17.80 11.30
N GLU A 31 16.35 -16.72 11.77
CA GLU A 31 17.77 -16.63 12.03
C GLU A 31 18.01 -15.78 13.28
N ASN A 32 18.89 -16.23 14.17
CA ASN A 32 19.30 -15.49 15.37
C ASN A 32 18.14 -14.95 16.24
N GLY A 33 17.03 -15.70 16.31
CA GLY A 33 15.87 -15.31 17.09
C GLY A 33 14.86 -14.41 16.37
N VAL A 34 15.05 -14.12 15.09
CA VAL A 34 14.20 -13.23 14.30
C VAL A 34 13.49 -14.01 13.20
N LEU A 35 12.16 -13.96 13.21
CA LEU A 35 11.33 -14.41 12.10
C LEU A 35 11.16 -13.28 11.09
N THR A 36 11.77 -13.43 9.92
CA THR A 36 11.60 -12.52 8.79
C THR A 36 10.57 -13.13 7.83
N VAL A 37 9.52 -12.38 7.49
CA VAL A 37 8.49 -12.79 6.53
C VAL A 37 8.54 -11.84 5.34
N THR A 38 8.74 -12.38 4.15
CA THR A 38 8.76 -11.64 2.89
C THR A 38 7.47 -11.88 2.13
N ILE A 39 6.72 -10.81 1.88
CA ILE A 39 5.45 -10.84 1.15
C ILE A 39 5.63 -10.03 -0.14
N PRO A 40 5.72 -10.66 -1.31
CA PRO A 40 5.89 -9.95 -2.56
C PRO A 40 4.62 -9.20 -2.95
N MET A 41 4.79 -8.10 -3.69
CA MET A 41 3.68 -7.44 -4.38
C MET A 41 3.27 -8.27 -5.60
N ALA A 42 1.97 -8.34 -5.83
CA ALA A 42 1.41 -8.89 -7.05
C ALA A 42 1.79 -8.01 -8.24
N GLU A 43 2.10 -8.62 -9.38
CA GLU A 43 2.49 -7.90 -10.59
C GLU A 43 1.45 -6.86 -11.03
N LYS A 44 0.16 -7.15 -10.83
CA LYS A 44 -0.94 -6.24 -11.13
C LYS A 44 -1.03 -5.03 -10.18
N ALA A 45 -0.38 -5.10 -9.02
CA ALA A 45 -0.38 -4.04 -8.01
C ALA A 45 0.72 -3.00 -8.24
N LYS A 46 1.62 -3.24 -9.21
CA LYS A 46 2.62 -2.24 -9.61
C LYS A 46 1.90 -0.99 -10.11
N ALA A 47 2.28 0.17 -9.58
CA ALA A 47 1.69 1.45 -9.93
C ALA A 47 1.77 1.66 -11.46
N ARG A 48 0.62 1.94 -12.09
CA ARG A 48 0.54 2.24 -13.52
C ARG A 48 0.39 3.73 -13.72
N ARG A 49 1.23 4.32 -14.58
CA ARG A 49 1.03 5.69 -15.04
C ARG A 49 -0.23 5.74 -15.89
N ILE A 50 -1.22 6.53 -15.47
CA ILE A 50 -2.41 6.82 -16.28
C ILE A 50 -2.09 8.06 -17.13
N GLU A 51 -2.22 7.94 -18.44
CA GLU A 51 -2.10 9.08 -19.35
C GLU A 51 -3.43 9.86 -19.34
N VAL A 52 -3.36 11.18 -19.10
CA VAL A 52 -4.54 12.05 -19.12
C VAL A 52 -4.77 12.52 -20.55
N ALA A 53 -5.80 11.99 -21.20
CA ALA A 53 -6.18 12.44 -22.55
C ALA A 53 -6.90 13.78 -22.48
N HIS A 54 -6.39 14.79 -23.20
CA HIS A 54 -7.10 16.05 -23.43
C HIS A 54 -7.96 15.93 -24.69
N THR A 55 -9.29 16.00 -24.53
CA THR A 55 -10.18 16.21 -25.68
C THR A 55 -10.06 17.67 -26.11
N LYS A 56 -9.59 17.91 -27.34
CA LYS A 56 -9.36 19.26 -27.86
C LYS A 56 -10.68 19.95 -28.20
N ALA A 57 -11.19 20.72 -27.25
CA ALA A 57 -11.97 21.92 -27.47
C ALA A 57 -11.87 22.79 -26.20
N ALA A 58 -10.75 23.48 -26.05
CA ALA A 58 -10.65 24.53 -25.05
C ALA A 58 -11.52 25.70 -25.51
N THR A 59 -12.79 25.72 -25.09
CA THR A 59 -13.59 26.94 -25.13
C THR A 59 -12.99 27.89 -24.10
N SER A 60 -12.32 28.94 -24.58
CA SER A 60 -11.88 30.04 -23.74
C SER A 60 -13.10 30.71 -23.13
N ILE A 61 -13.23 30.69 -21.81
CA ILE A 61 -14.23 31.48 -21.10
C ILE A 61 -13.70 32.92 -21.07
N GLY A 62 -14.18 33.76 -22.00
CA GLY A 62 -13.90 35.19 -21.98
C GLY A 62 -14.56 35.87 -20.77
N PRO A 63 -13.96 36.93 -20.19
CA PRO A 63 -14.59 37.68 -19.12
C PRO A 63 -15.90 38.29 -19.63
N THR A 64 -17.02 37.90 -19.03
CA THR A 64 -18.30 38.60 -19.22
C THR A 64 -18.26 39.85 -18.36
N THR A 65 -17.82 40.97 -18.91
CA THR A 65 -18.04 42.28 -18.30
C THR A 65 -19.49 42.65 -18.55
N VAL A 66 -20.30 42.55 -17.50
CA VAL A 66 -21.65 43.13 -17.46
C VAL A 66 -21.46 44.62 -17.18
N ASP A 67 -21.49 45.44 -18.23
CA ASP A 67 -21.68 46.89 -18.05
C ASP A 67 -23.07 47.12 -17.45
N SER A 68 -23.10 47.84 -16.33
CA SER A 68 -24.33 48.32 -15.71
C SER A 68 -24.46 49.82 -16.03
N ASP A 69 -25.58 50.21 -16.62
CA ASP A 69 -26.00 51.60 -16.84
C ASP A 69 -26.02 52.44 -15.54
#